data_AF-A0A958MRJ8-F1
#
_entry.id   AF-A0A958MRJ8-F1
#
_cell.length_a   1.000
_cell.length_b   1.000
_cell.length_c   1.000
_cell.angle_alpha   90.00
_cell.angle_beta   90.00
_cell.angle_gamma   90.00
#
_symmetry.space_group_name_H-M   'P 1'
#
loop_
_entity.id
_entity.type
_entity.pdbx_description
1 polymer ?
#
loop_
_entity_poly.entity_id
_entity_poly.type
_entity_poly.pdbx_seq_one_letter_code
_entity_poly.pdbx_strand_id
1 'polypeptide(L)' 'SGPQVMKEIGSDHGAKVVLISAYSGEYNLETAKSIGADMFVPKPFDDIFVIFETAESLCR' A
#
# COMPACT_ATOMS: atom_id res chain seq x y z
N SER A 1 -2.65 9.75 -9.14
CA SER A 1 -3.34 8.78 -8.24
C SER A 1 -2.32 8.08 -7.37
N GLY A 2 -2.73 7.34 -6.32
CA GLY A 2 -1.79 6.62 -5.45
C GLY A 2 -0.73 5.80 -6.21
N PRO A 3 -1.13 4.92 -7.15
CA PRO A 3 -0.18 4.19 -7.99
C PRO A 3 0.74 5.02 -8.89
N GLN A 4 0.30 6.20 -9.36
CA GLN A 4 1.17 7.11 -10.13
C GLN A 4 2.25 7.71 -9.25
N VAL A 5 1.89 8.14 -8.03
CA VAL A 5 2.88 8.65 -7.06
C VAL A 5 3.92 7.57 -6.75
N MET A 6 3.50 6.32 -6.54
CA MET A 6 4.41 5.18 -6.34
C MET A 6 5.38 4.97 -7.51
N LYS A 7 4.90 5.09 -8.75
CA LYS A 7 5.75 4.99 -9.94
C LYS A 7 6.76 6.14 -10.05
N GLU A 8 6.42 7.34 -9.58
CA GLU A 8 7.30 8.51 -9.61
C GLU A 8 8.37 8.47 -8.52
N ILE A 9 8.02 8.02 -7.31
CA ILE A 9 8.98 7.91 -6.20
C ILE A 9 9.88 6.67 -6.30
N GLY A 10 9.46 5.65 -7.05
CA GLY A 10 10.20 4.40 -7.22
C GLY A 10 10.28 3.57 -5.93
N SER A 11 11.09 2.52 -5.93
CA SER A 11 11.27 1.62 -4.78
C SER A 11 12.38 2.06 -3.81
N ASP A 12 13.14 3.10 -4.16
CA ASP A 12 14.25 3.63 -3.36
C ASP A 12 13.82 4.88 -2.59
N HIS A 13 12.93 4.67 -1.61
CA HIS A 13 12.49 5.71 -0.69
C HIS A 13 12.66 5.26 0.76
N GLY A 14 13.14 6.16 1.64
CA GLY A 14 13.33 5.88 3.06
C GLY A 14 12.06 5.77 3.89
N ALA A 15 10.88 5.75 3.24
CA ALA A 15 9.58 5.67 3.89
C ALA A 15 8.96 4.27 3.72
N LYS A 16 8.05 3.91 4.63
CA LYS A 16 7.15 2.76 4.47
C LYS A 16 5.83 3.23 3.87
N VAL A 17 5.39 2.57 2.81
CA VAL A 17 4.20 2.98 2.06
C VAL A 17 3.10 1.93 2.15
N VAL A 18 1.96 2.36 2.69
CA VAL A 18 0.72 1.58 2.77
C VAL A 18 -0.29 2.15 1.78
N LEU A 19 -0.69 1.36 0.78
CA LEU A 19 -1.67 1.76 -0.22
C LEU A 19 -3.07 1.25 0.15
N ILE A 20 -3.98 2.15 0.52
CA ILE A 20 -5.37 1.82 0.87
C ILE A 20 -6.32 2.20 -0.27
N SER A 21 -7.01 1.25 -0.88
CA SER A 21 -7.71 1.48 -2.15
C SER A 21 -9.03 0.71 -2.29
N ALA A 22 -10.09 1.36 -2.79
CA ALA A 22 -11.34 0.70 -3.22
C ALA A 22 -11.23 0.09 -4.63
N TYR A 23 -10.08 0.25 -5.29
CA TYR A 23 -9.85 -0.16 -6.66
C TYR A 23 -9.43 -1.63 -6.70
N SER A 24 -10.32 -2.51 -7.14
CA SER A 24 -10.06 -3.94 -7.43
C SER A 24 -9.81 -4.23 -8.92
N GLY A 25 -9.56 -3.19 -9.73
CA GLY A 25 -9.33 -3.28 -11.18
C GLY A 25 -7.88 -3.68 -11.53
N GLU A 26 -7.33 -3.14 -12.63
CA GLU A 26 -5.97 -3.45 -13.15
C GLU A 26 -4.81 -3.24 -12.15
N TYR A 27 -5.06 -2.51 -11.07
CA TYR A 27 -4.11 -2.30 -9.97
C TYR A 27 -4.55 -3.13 -8.76
N ASN A 28 -4.29 -4.44 -8.83
CA ASN A 28 -4.57 -5.39 -7.76
C ASN A 28 -3.41 -5.45 -6.75
N LEU A 29 -3.49 -6.37 -5.77
CA LEU A 29 -2.45 -6.64 -4.77
C LEU A 29 -1.06 -6.89 -5.38
N GLU A 30 -0.99 -7.58 -6.53
CA GLU A 30 0.28 -7.84 -7.22
C GLU A 30 0.84 -6.58 -7.86
N THR A 31 -0.01 -5.79 -8.52
CA THR A 31 0.42 -4.52 -9.12
C THR A 31 0.86 -3.52 -8.05
N ALA A 32 0.21 -3.50 -6.88
CA ALA A 32 0.58 -2.63 -5.77
C ALA A 32 1.95 -3.00 -5.18
N LYS A 33 2.24 -4.29 -5.04
CA LYS A 33 3.58 -4.76 -4.63
C LYS A 33 4.63 -4.48 -5.68
N SER A 34 4.32 -4.67 -6.97
CA SER A 34 5.28 -4.46 -8.05
C SER A 34 5.66 -2.98 -8.27
N ILE A 35 4.81 -2.04 -7.85
CA ILE A 35 5.11 -0.60 -7.87
C ILE A 35 5.76 -0.08 -6.58
N GLY A 36 6.15 -0.96 -5.65
CA GLY A 36 6.95 -0.61 -4.48
C GLY A 36 6.18 -0.28 -3.21
N ALA A 37 4.88 -0.61 -3.11
CA ALA A 37 4.17 -0.48 -1.83
C ALA A 37 4.58 -1.63 -0.89
N ASP A 38 4.95 -1.30 0.35
CA ASP A 38 5.24 -2.29 1.40
C ASP A 38 3.96 -3.06 1.82
N MET A 39 2.80 -2.39 1.75
CA MET A 39 1.51 -2.96 2.13
C MET A 39 0.39 -2.43 1.24
N PHE A 40 -0.59 -3.29 0.94
CA PHE A 40 -1.82 -2.91 0.26
C PHE A 40 -3.04 -3.34 1.06
N VAL A 41 -4.00 -2.45 1.18
CA VAL A 41 -5.26 -2.67 1.91
C VAL A 41 -6.45 -2.37 0.99
N PRO A 42 -7.24 -3.38 0.63
CA PRO A 42 -8.46 -3.15 -0.12
C PRO A 42 -9.53 -2.47 0.75
N LYS A 43 -10.35 -1.61 0.15
CA LYS A 43 -11.61 -1.13 0.73
C LYS A 43 -12.78 -1.91 0.14
N PRO A 44 -13.86 -2.17 0.91
CA PRO A 44 -13.97 -1.88 2.35
C PRO A 44 -13.04 -2.78 3.17
N PHE A 45 -12.69 -2.32 4.36
CA PHE A 45 -11.96 -3.09 5.37
C PHE A 45 -12.77 -3.12 6.65
N ASP A 46 -12.63 -4.21 7.42
CA ASP A 46 -13.45 -4.46 8.60
C ASP A 46 -12.97 -3.68 9.82
N ASP A 47 -11.65 -3.61 10.03
CA ASP A 47 -11.04 -2.97 11.20
C ASP A 47 -9.80 -2.15 10.81
N ILE A 48 -9.85 -0.85 11.15
CA ILE A 48 -8.73 0.07 10.93
C ILE A 48 -7.56 -0.17 11.90
N PHE A 49 -7.83 -0.72 13.09
CA PHE A 49 -6.79 -0.96 14.09
C PHE A 49 -5.86 -2.10 13.66
N VAL A 50 -6.39 -3.14 13.01
CA VAL A 50 -5.58 -4.22 12.41
C VAL A 50 -4.62 -3.67 11.35
N ILE A 51 -5.08 -2.70 10.55
CA ILE A 51 -4.23 -2.03 9.55
C ILE A 51 -3.12 -1.23 10.25
N PHE A 52 -3.44 -0.55 11.35
CA PHE A 52 -2.47 0.24 12.10
C PHE A 52 -1.38 -0.63 12.73
N GLU A 53 -1.76 -1.73 13.39
CA GLU A 53 -0.81 -2.68 13.99
C GLU A 53 0.12 -3.29 12.94
N THR A 54 -0.45 -3.67 11.79
CA THR A 54 0.34 -4.22 10.68
C THR A 54 1.30 -3.16 10.12
N ALA A 55 0.85 -1.92 9.96
CA ALA A 55 1.70 -0.82 9.48
C ALA A 55 2.83 -0.50 10.46
N GLU A 56 2.58 -0.50 11.77
CA GLU A 56 3.64 -0.32 12.78
C GLU A 56 4.72 -1.42 12.70
N SER A 57 4.32 -2.65 12.41
CA SER A 57 5.27 -3.76 12.25
C SER A 57 6.26 -3.57 11.09
N LEU A 58 5.94 -2.72 10.09
CA LEU A 58 6.83 -2.42 8.97
C LEU A 58 7.99 -1.50 9.36
N CYS A 59 7.87 -0.79 10.48
CA CYS A 59 8.86 0.17 10.97
C CYS A 59 9.81 -0.41 12.03
N ARG A 60 9.62 -1.69 12.39
CA ARG A 60 10.48 -2.42 13.33
C ARG A 60 11.49 -3.27 12.56
#